data_AF-A0A0X8C2U3-F1
#
_entry.id   AF-A0A0X8C2U3-F1
#
_cell.length_a   1.000
_cell.length_b   1.000
_cell.length_c   1.000
_cell.angle_alpha   90.00
_cell.angle_beta   90.00
_cell.angle_gamma   90.00
#
_symmetry.space_group_name_H-M   'P 1'
#
loop_
_entity.id
_entity.type
_entity.pdbx_description
1 polymer ?
#
loop_
_entity_poly.entity_id
_entity_poly.type
_entity_poly.pdbx_seq_one_letter_code
_entity_poly.pdbx_strand_id
1 'polypeptide(L)'
;MNKQKNYKENKNHGLEHSKGKLLLSQTYEGQLPSPEMMEKYNQLDPTFANRILIMAEREQIHQHSIDKRSQFGILFSMIIGMFFAFSSVLVISYLVYLCITKDYPKTAATIAVGVIVGIAGVFLYKKNASKKEDL
;
A
#
# COMPACT_ATOMS: atom_id res chain seq x y z
N MET A 1 14.09 27.75 -87.48
CA MET A 1 14.81 28.48 -86.40
C MET A 1 14.71 27.60 -85.16
N ASN A 2 15.68 26.71 -84.85
CA ASN A 2 16.99 26.97 -84.22
C ASN A 2 16.80 27.74 -82.89
N LYS A 3 17.26 27.34 -81.70
CA LYS A 3 18.48 26.59 -81.33
C LYS A 3 18.42 26.22 -79.82
N GLN A 4 19.18 25.19 -79.46
CA GLN A 4 19.44 24.60 -78.13
C GLN A 4 19.86 25.59 -77.00
N LYS A 5 19.62 25.23 -75.72
CA LYS A 5 20.68 24.86 -74.74
C LYS A 5 20.20 24.49 -73.31
N ASN A 6 20.79 23.41 -72.81
CA ASN A 6 20.92 22.87 -71.45
C ASN A 6 21.00 23.85 -70.26
N TYR A 7 20.45 23.42 -69.11
CA TYR A 7 21.23 23.30 -67.86
C TYR A 7 20.66 22.16 -66.99
N LYS A 8 21.54 21.24 -66.57
CA LYS A 8 21.24 20.12 -65.68
C LYS A 8 21.21 20.61 -64.23
N GLU A 9 20.31 20.12 -63.40
CA GLU A 9 20.65 19.91 -61.99
C GLU A 9 19.95 18.67 -61.43
N ASN A 10 20.79 17.71 -61.10
CA ASN A 10 20.51 16.43 -60.49
C ASN A 10 20.24 16.65 -59.00
N LYS A 11 19.06 16.24 -58.50
CA LYS A 11 18.84 16.04 -57.07
C LYS A 11 18.13 14.71 -56.81
N ASN A 12 18.98 13.74 -56.48
CA ASN A 12 18.86 12.87 -55.31
C ASN A 12 17.87 11.71 -55.38
N HIS A 13 18.44 10.56 -55.77
CA HIS A 13 18.56 9.36 -54.93
C HIS A 13 17.78 9.35 -53.60
N GLY A 14 17.00 8.27 -53.41
CA GLY A 14 16.49 7.92 -52.09
C GLY A 14 15.38 6.87 -52.09
N LEU A 15 15.59 5.73 -52.77
CA LEU A 15 14.82 4.52 -52.48
C LEU A 15 15.40 3.89 -51.20
N GLU A 16 14.80 4.12 -50.05
CA GLU A 16 14.97 3.25 -48.88
C GLU A 16 13.61 3.01 -48.23
N HIS A 17 13.02 1.86 -48.53
CA HIS A 17 11.98 1.26 -47.70
C HIS A 17 12.59 0.89 -46.35
N SER A 18 12.54 1.82 -45.40
CA SER A 18 12.82 1.52 -43.99
C SER A 18 11.77 0.52 -43.50
N LYS A 19 12.10 -0.77 -43.52
CA LYS A 19 11.37 -1.80 -42.80
C LYS A 19 11.59 -1.55 -41.31
N GLY A 20 10.75 -0.70 -40.73
CA GLY A 20 10.65 -0.56 -39.28
C GLY A 20 10.36 -1.93 -38.67
N LYS A 21 11.32 -2.49 -37.93
CA LYS A 21 11.15 -3.70 -37.13
C LYS A 21 10.24 -3.34 -35.95
N LEU A 22 8.94 -3.59 -36.09
CA LEU A 22 7.97 -3.49 -34.99
C LEU A 22 8.42 -4.42 -33.85
N LEU A 23 9.00 -3.87 -32.79
CA LEU A 23 9.29 -4.58 -31.56
C LEU A 23 7.97 -4.72 -30.79
N LEU A 24 7.32 -5.87 -30.90
CA LEU A 24 6.15 -6.19 -30.09
C LEU A 24 6.63 -6.59 -28.68
N SER A 25 6.52 -5.67 -27.72
CA SER A 25 6.75 -5.96 -26.30
C SER A 25 5.44 -6.44 -25.68
N GLN A 26 5.36 -7.71 -25.30
CA GLN A 26 4.24 -8.24 -24.52
C GLN A 26 4.59 -8.16 -23.03
N THR A 27 4.01 -7.19 -22.33
CA THR A 27 4.04 -7.13 -20.86
C THR A 27 2.81 -7.86 -20.34
N TYR A 28 3.00 -8.84 -19.47
CA TYR A 28 1.90 -9.52 -18.79
C TYR A 28 1.83 -9.07 -17.35
N GLU A 29 0.64 -8.63 -16.93
CA GLU A 29 0.33 -8.29 -15.55
C GLU A 29 -0.67 -9.31 -15.01
N GLY A 30 -0.19 -10.18 -14.12
CA GLY A 30 -0.98 -11.23 -13.49
C GLY A 30 -0.09 -12.24 -12.75
N GLN A 31 -0.61 -12.86 -11.69
CA GLN A 31 0.10 -13.89 -10.92
C GLN A 31 0.28 -15.20 -11.70
N LEU A 32 -0.49 -15.39 -12.79
CA LEU A 32 -0.48 -16.57 -13.63
C LEU A 32 -0.39 -16.18 -15.12
N PRO A 33 0.38 -16.91 -15.94
CA PRO A 33 0.40 -16.75 -17.39
C PRO A 33 -0.96 -17.16 -17.99
N SER A 34 -1.28 -16.61 -19.17
CA SER A 34 -2.52 -16.98 -19.86
C SER A 34 -2.55 -18.46 -20.24
N PRO A 35 -3.75 -19.06 -20.43
CA PRO A 35 -3.87 -20.47 -20.81
C PRO A 35 -3.10 -20.83 -22.09
N GLU A 36 -3.12 -19.94 -23.09
CA GLU A 36 -2.38 -20.12 -24.35
C GLU A 36 -0.86 -20.16 -24.13
N MET A 37 -0.34 -19.38 -23.18
CA MET A 37 1.07 -19.39 -22.79
C MET A 37 1.41 -20.62 -21.95
N MET A 38 0.52 -21.07 -21.07
CA MET A 38 0.68 -22.33 -20.34
C MET A 38 0.79 -23.53 -21.28
N GLU A 39 0.00 -23.57 -22.34
CA GLU A 39 0.08 -24.61 -23.37
C GLU A 39 1.46 -24.59 -24.06
N LYS A 40 1.97 -23.40 -24.41
CA LYS A 40 3.32 -23.23 -24.97
C LYS A 40 4.41 -23.68 -23.99
N TYR A 41 4.26 -23.39 -22.69
CA TYR A 41 5.21 -23.86 -21.67
C TYR A 41 5.20 -25.40 -21.53
N ASN A 42 4.02 -26.03 -21.61
CA ASN A 42 3.90 -27.48 -21.59
C ASN A 42 4.48 -28.16 -22.83
N GLN A 43 4.46 -27.49 -23.99
CA GLN A 43 5.13 -27.98 -25.20
C GLN A 43 6.66 -27.98 -25.07
N LEU A 44 7.23 -27.08 -24.27
CA LEU A 44 8.66 -27.04 -23.93
C LEU A 44 9.03 -28.11 -22.88
N ASP A 45 8.27 -28.13 -21.79
CA ASP A 45 8.41 -29.10 -20.70
C ASP A 45 7.02 -29.35 -20.10
N PRO A 46 6.47 -30.58 -20.16
CA PRO A 46 5.15 -30.91 -19.64
C PRO A 46 4.94 -30.58 -18.16
N THR A 47 6.02 -30.39 -17.39
CA THR A 47 5.98 -30.09 -15.96
C THR A 47 5.93 -28.60 -15.64
N PHE A 48 6.21 -27.72 -16.62
CA PHE A 48 6.35 -26.28 -16.36
C PHE A 48 5.07 -25.60 -15.92
N ALA A 49 3.93 -25.84 -16.60
CA ALA A 49 2.67 -25.22 -16.17
C ALA A 49 2.30 -25.62 -14.74
N ASN A 50 2.55 -26.88 -14.36
CA ASN A 50 2.31 -27.37 -13.01
C ASN A 50 3.21 -26.66 -11.97
N ARG A 51 4.51 -26.48 -12.28
CA ARG A 51 5.43 -25.75 -11.39
C ARG A 51 5.04 -24.30 -11.21
N ILE A 52 4.56 -23.63 -12.26
CA ILE A 52 4.05 -22.25 -12.20
C ILE A 52 2.79 -22.17 -11.35
N LEU A 53 1.84 -23.10 -11.52
CA LEU A 53 0.63 -23.18 -10.70
C LEU A 53 0.96 -23.38 -9.22
N ILE A 54 1.86 -24.31 -8.89
CA ILE A 54 2.31 -24.56 -7.52
C ILE A 54 2.99 -23.31 -6.93
N MET A 55 3.79 -22.60 -7.74
CA MET A 55 4.43 -21.36 -7.30
C MET A 55 3.40 -20.28 -6.99
N ALA A 56 2.39 -20.11 -7.84
CA ALA A 56 1.31 -19.17 -7.62
C ALA A 56 0.44 -19.53 -6.41
N GLU A 57 0.11 -20.82 -6.22
CA GLU A 57 -0.64 -21.30 -5.06
C GLU A 57 0.12 -21.03 -3.75
N ARG A 58 1.42 -21.29 -3.73
CA ARG A 58 2.27 -20.98 -2.56
C ARG A 58 2.31 -19.49 -2.26
N GLU A 59 2.40 -18.66 -3.29
CA GLU A 59 2.37 -17.20 -3.13
C GLU A 59 1.01 -16.73 -2.58
N GLN A 60 -0.10 -17.27 -3.08
CA GLN A 60 -1.44 -16.97 -2.55
C GLN A 60 -1.59 -17.39 -1.08
N ILE A 61 -1.13 -18.59 -0.72
CA ILE A 61 -1.14 -19.07 0.68
C ILE A 61 -0.29 -18.15 1.55
N HIS A 62 0.89 -17.73 1.07
CA HIS A 62 1.78 -16.83 1.79
C HIS A 62 1.13 -15.46 2.00
N GLN A 63 0.58 -14.84 0.97
CA GLN A 63 -0.11 -13.56 1.09
C GLN A 63 -1.31 -13.66 2.03
N HIS A 64 -2.16 -14.68 1.89
CA HIS A 64 -3.27 -14.89 2.82
C HIS A 64 -2.81 -15.11 4.27
N SER A 65 -1.64 -15.74 4.48
CA SER A 65 -1.08 -15.91 5.82
C SER A 65 -0.61 -14.57 6.41
N ILE A 66 -0.04 -13.69 5.60
CA ILE A 66 0.36 -12.34 5.99
C ILE A 66 -0.87 -11.50 6.31
N ASP A 67 -1.89 -11.53 5.45
CA ASP A 67 -3.15 -10.82 5.65
C ASP A 67 -3.81 -11.22 6.97
N LYS A 68 -3.93 -12.54 7.22
CA LYS A 68 -4.48 -13.05 8.48
C LYS A 68 -3.66 -12.55 9.66
N ARG A 69 -2.32 -12.63 9.61
CA ARG A 69 -1.45 -12.18 10.70
C ARG A 69 -1.58 -10.68 10.96
N SER A 70 -1.69 -9.87 9.91
CA SER A 70 -1.92 -8.43 10.02
C SER A 70 -3.24 -8.13 10.72
N GLN A 71 -4.32 -8.79 10.29
CA GLN A 71 -5.66 -8.65 10.90
C GLN A 71 -5.64 -9.05 12.38
N PHE A 72 -5.00 -10.17 12.73
CA PHE A 72 -4.85 -10.59 14.13
C PHE A 72 -4.02 -9.60 14.96
N GLY A 73 -2.96 -9.02 14.39
CA GLY A 73 -2.15 -7.99 15.05
C GLY A 73 -2.95 -6.72 15.36
N ILE A 74 -3.78 -6.28 14.43
CA ILE A 74 -4.68 -5.13 14.62
C ILE A 74 -5.70 -5.43 15.74
N LEU A 75 -6.35 -6.58 15.70
CA LEU A 75 -7.33 -6.95 16.73
C LEU A 75 -6.69 -7.08 18.12
N PHE A 76 -5.51 -7.68 18.20
CA PHE A 76 -4.79 -7.83 19.47
C PHE A 76 -4.37 -6.48 20.06
N SER A 77 -3.86 -5.57 19.22
CA SER A 77 -3.51 -4.22 19.65
C SER A 77 -4.73 -3.41 20.11
N MET A 78 -5.89 -3.57 19.44
CA MET A 78 -7.15 -2.97 19.89
C MET A 78 -7.60 -3.51 21.24
N ILE A 79 -7.57 -4.83 21.45
CA ILE A 79 -7.99 -5.46 22.72
C ILE A 79 -7.08 -5.01 23.86
N ILE A 80 -5.76 -5.00 23.64
CA ILE A 80 -4.80 -4.51 24.63
C ILE A 80 -5.05 -3.03 24.93
N GLY A 81 -5.22 -2.20 23.90
CA GLY A 81 -5.52 -0.79 24.05
C GLY A 81 -6.79 -0.55 24.88
N MET A 82 -7.83 -1.35 24.65
CA MET A 82 -9.08 -1.27 25.41
C MET A 82 -8.88 -1.68 26.88
N PHE A 83 -8.07 -2.72 27.15
CA PHE A 83 -7.72 -3.11 28.52
C PHE A 83 -6.94 -2.01 29.25
N PHE A 84 -5.95 -1.39 28.61
CA PHE A 84 -5.20 -0.27 29.21
C PHE A 84 -6.09 0.95 29.42
N ALA A 85 -6.99 1.26 28.48
CA ALA A 85 -7.94 2.35 28.63
C ALA A 85 -8.88 2.11 29.83
N PHE A 86 -9.47 0.91 29.91
CA PHE A 86 -10.33 0.52 31.03
C PHE A 86 -9.59 0.56 32.37
N SER A 87 -8.37 0.00 32.42
CA SER A 87 -7.52 0.02 33.61
C SER A 87 -7.18 1.46 34.03
N SER A 88 -6.92 2.37 33.09
CA SER A 88 -6.60 3.76 33.40
C SER A 88 -7.77 4.48 34.09
N VAL A 89 -9.00 4.24 33.64
CA VAL A 89 -10.21 4.81 34.24
C VAL A 89 -10.42 4.27 35.66
N LEU A 90 -10.20 2.97 35.88
CA LEU A 90 -10.28 2.38 37.23
C LEU A 90 -9.26 3.01 38.19
N VAL A 91 -8.02 3.19 37.73
CA VAL A 91 -6.96 3.81 38.55
C VAL A 91 -7.31 5.27 38.87
N ILE A 92 -7.74 6.06 37.89
CA ILE A 92 -8.15 7.45 38.10
C ILE A 92 -9.35 7.53 39.05
N SER A 93 -10.35 6.67 38.88
CA SER A 93 -11.52 6.59 39.75
C SER A 93 -11.13 6.26 41.20
N TYR A 94 -10.21 5.31 41.39
CA TYR A 94 -9.69 4.95 42.72
C TYR A 94 -8.90 6.09 43.37
N LEU A 95 -8.07 6.81 42.59
CA LEU A 95 -7.34 7.99 43.07
C LEU A 95 -8.29 9.12 43.50
N VAL A 96 -9.37 9.34 42.75
CA VAL A 96 -10.41 10.33 43.11
C VAL A 96 -11.11 9.92 44.42
N TYR A 97 -11.47 8.64 44.57
CA TYR A 97 -12.06 8.12 45.80
C TYR A 97 -11.14 8.36 47.01
N LEU A 98 -9.84 8.05 46.89
CA LEU A 98 -8.86 8.30 47.95
C LEU A 98 -8.73 9.80 48.28
N CYS A 99 -8.72 10.68 47.28
CA CYS A 99 -8.62 12.13 47.49
C CYS A 99 -9.82 12.71 48.25
N ILE A 100 -11.04 12.20 47.99
CA ILE A 100 -12.25 12.62 48.71
C ILE A 100 -12.17 12.19 50.17
N THR A 101 -11.75 10.94 50.45
CA THR A 101 -11.63 10.44 51.82
C THR A 101 -10.54 11.13 52.66
N LYS A 102 -9.61 11.84 52.02
CA LYS A 102 -8.49 12.53 52.68
C LYS A 102 -8.62 14.06 52.71
N ASP A 103 -9.77 14.62 52.30
CA ASP A 103 -10.07 16.06 52.39
C ASP A 103 -9.05 16.99 51.67
N TYR A 104 -8.57 16.59 50.49
CA TYR A 104 -7.68 17.42 49.66
C TYR A 104 -8.41 17.97 48.41
N PRO A 105 -9.22 19.04 48.53
CA PRO A 105 -10.03 19.56 47.42
C PRO A 105 -9.18 20.12 46.27
N LYS A 106 -8.02 20.71 46.59
CA LYS A 106 -7.10 21.25 45.57
C LYS A 106 -6.52 20.16 44.67
N THR A 107 -6.16 19.01 45.25
CA THR A 107 -5.59 17.88 44.50
C THR A 107 -6.63 17.26 43.57
N ALA A 108 -7.86 17.07 44.04
CA ALA A 108 -8.97 16.59 43.21
C ALA A 108 -9.26 17.51 42.01
N ALA A 109 -9.24 18.84 42.21
CA ALA A 109 -9.44 19.80 41.14
C ALA A 109 -8.34 19.74 40.06
N THR A 110 -7.06 19.61 40.46
CA THR A 110 -5.95 19.50 39.50
C THR A 110 -6.03 18.23 38.65
N ILE A 111 -6.45 17.11 39.23
CA ILE A 111 -6.63 15.84 38.51
C ILE A 111 -7.77 15.98 37.49
N ALA A 112 -8.91 16.54 37.88
CA ALA A 112 -10.06 16.73 37.00
C ALA A 112 -9.71 17.60 35.77
N VAL A 113 -9.04 18.74 36.01
CA VAL A 113 -8.60 19.62 34.92
C VAL A 113 -7.57 18.92 34.03
N GLY A 114 -6.62 18.18 34.61
CA GLY A 114 -5.63 17.42 33.86
C GLY A 114 -6.23 16.40 32.90
N VAL A 115 -7.28 15.68 33.33
CA VAL A 115 -7.97 14.69 32.47
C VAL A 115 -8.67 15.39 31.29
N ILE A 116 -9.35 16.51 31.54
CA ILE A 116 -10.05 17.27 30.49
C ILE A 116 -9.04 17.80 29.45
N VAL A 117 -7.94 18.41 29.91
CA VAL A 117 -6.90 18.93 29.03
C VAL A 117 -6.21 17.80 28.25
N GLY A 118 -5.96 16.65 28.88
CA GLY A 118 -5.39 15.49 28.21
C GLY A 118 -6.26 14.98 27.06
N ILE A 119 -7.58 14.83 27.30
CA ILE A 119 -8.53 14.40 26.27
C ILE A 119 -8.60 15.43 25.13
N ALA A 120 -8.75 16.73 25.48
CA ALA A 120 -8.78 17.80 24.48
C ALA A 120 -7.50 17.84 23.64
N GLY A 121 -6.33 17.65 24.25
CA GLY A 121 -5.04 17.58 23.58
C GLY A 121 -4.96 16.45 22.55
N VAL A 122 -5.43 15.25 22.89
CA VAL A 122 -5.48 14.11 21.95
C VAL A 122 -6.38 14.42 20.75
N PHE A 123 -7.56 15.01 20.98
CA PHE A 123 -8.47 15.39 19.89
C PHE A 123 -7.87 16.45 18.96
N LEU A 124 -7.17 17.45 19.51
CA LEU A 124 -6.49 18.47 18.71
C LEU A 124 -5.30 17.90 17.93
N TYR A 125 -4.52 17.00 18.54
CA TYR A 125 -3.38 16.36 17.88
C TYR A 125 -3.81 15.44 16.74
N LYS A 126 -4.84 14.61 16.96
CA LYS A 126 -5.39 13.71 15.93
C LYS A 126 -5.87 14.49 14.69
N LYS A 127 -6.52 15.64 14.90
CA LYS A 127 -6.97 16.52 13.80
C LYS A 127 -5.81 17.03 12.94
N ASN A 128 -4.63 17.26 13.52
CA ASN A 128 -3.46 17.75 12.80
C ASN A 128 -2.67 16.64 12.08
N ALA A 129 -2.73 15.40 12.57
CA ALA A 129 -2.09 14.25 11.93
C ALA A 129 -2.78 13.89 10.60
N SER A 130 -4.12 13.91 10.55
CA SER A 130 -4.87 13.65 9.30
C SER A 130 -4.60 14.65 8.19
N LYS A 131 -4.07 15.85 8.49
CA LYS A 131 -3.75 16.85 7.47
C LYS A 131 -2.37 16.65 6.82
N LYS A 132 -1.52 15.78 7.37
CA LYS A 132 -0.17 15.51 6.86
C LYS A 132 -0.08 14.33 5.90
N GLU A 133 -1.13 13.51 5.82
CA GLU A 133 -1.17 12.36 4.89
C GLU A 133 -1.71 12.75 3.50
N ASP A 134 -2.18 14.00 3.35
CA ASP A 134 -2.73 14.57 2.10
C ASP A 134 -1.79 15.60 1.40
N LEU A 135 -0.51 15.70 1.80
CA LEU A 135 0.51 16.59 1.21
C LEU A 135 1.77 15.81 0.84
#